data_AF-A0A0K2Y6I0-F1
#
_entry.id   AF-A0A0K2Y6I0-F1
#
_cell.length_a   1.000
_cell.length_b   1.000
_cell.length_c   1.000
_cell.angle_alpha   90.00
_cell.angle_beta   90.00
_cell.angle_gamma   90.00
#
_symmetry.space_group_name_H-M   'P 1'
#
loop_
_entity.id
_entity.type
_entity.pdbx_description
1 polymer ?
#
loop_
_entity_poly.entity_id
_entity_poly.type
_entity_poly.pdbx_seq_one_letter_code
_entity_poly.pdbx_strand_id
1 'polypeptide(L)'
;MFAPLLDAFIESTHLPHPIQKKPLALGIKWYADHESFKWCLFYDILSHQYDLTLESENYTCFLSVHHRSLEDLAFILKIPTKRLVYMGENERIDFNVYDFGMGFDDLEFGERYLRLPLYYQALCSLAKQINAYSNSPFQSVLTADISSHIYLPHHPQDPFCTTYPQIDGLAREQSDPLKRGFASFVASNPNAPVRNAFYQELKHYHPVAGGGGYLTRSGI
;
A
#
# COMPACT_ATOMS: atom_id res chain seq x y z
N MET A 1 -3.08 -19.84 -2.17
CA MET A 1 -3.96 -19.45 -3.30
C MET A 1 -4.14 -17.94 -3.24
N PHE A 2 -3.61 -17.19 -4.20
CA PHE A 2 -3.68 -15.72 -4.22
C PHE A 2 -4.82 -15.19 -5.10
N ALA A 3 -5.16 -15.88 -6.19
CA ALA A 3 -6.17 -15.44 -7.14
C ALA A 3 -7.53 -15.05 -6.51
N PRO A 4 -8.13 -15.83 -5.59
CA PRO A 4 -9.41 -15.43 -4.99
C PRO A 4 -9.34 -14.13 -4.16
N LEU A 5 -8.19 -13.84 -3.54
CA LEU A 5 -7.98 -12.60 -2.80
C LEU A 5 -7.83 -11.41 -3.77
N LEU A 6 -7.17 -11.63 -4.91
CA LEU A 6 -7.04 -10.63 -5.96
C LEU A 6 -8.41 -10.31 -6.59
N ASP A 7 -9.22 -11.33 -6.86
CA ASP A 7 -10.57 -11.18 -7.40
C ASP A 7 -11.46 -10.36 -6.45
N ALA A 8 -11.48 -10.72 -5.17
CA ALA A 8 -12.23 -9.98 -4.16
C ALA A 8 -11.75 -8.53 -4.00
N PHE A 9 -10.44 -8.30 -4.09
CA PHE A 9 -9.88 -6.95 -4.08
C PHE A 9 -10.37 -6.16 -5.29
N ILE A 10 -10.32 -6.72 -6.50
CA ILE A 10 -10.75 -6.04 -7.73
C ILE A 10 -12.24 -5.72 -7.69
N GLU A 11 -13.06 -6.65 -7.23
CA GLU A 11 -14.49 -6.41 -7.01
C GLU A 11 -14.72 -5.21 -6.07
N SER A 12 -13.92 -5.11 -5.00
CA SER A 12 -14.01 -3.99 -4.05
C SER A 12 -13.52 -2.64 -4.62
N THR A 13 -12.84 -2.63 -5.76
CA THR A 13 -12.40 -1.40 -6.43
C THR A 13 -13.43 -0.79 -7.39
N HIS A 14 -14.58 -1.44 -7.59
CA HIS A 14 -15.62 -0.90 -8.45
C HIS A 14 -16.19 0.41 -7.89
N LEU A 15 -15.93 1.49 -8.62
CA LEU A 15 -16.45 2.82 -8.32
C LEU A 15 -17.48 3.23 -9.37
N PRO A 16 -18.57 3.90 -8.99
CA PRO A 16 -19.50 4.47 -9.95
C PRO A 16 -18.81 5.53 -10.80
N HIS A 17 -19.17 5.61 -12.08
CA HIS A 17 -18.69 6.68 -12.97
C HIS A 17 -19.37 8.00 -12.60
N PRO A 18 -18.60 9.06 -12.27
CA PRO A 18 -19.21 10.35 -11.97
C PRO A 18 -19.74 10.99 -13.26
N ILE A 19 -20.98 11.49 -13.22
CA ILE A 19 -21.57 12.26 -14.34
C ILE A 19 -20.77 13.56 -14.58
N GLN A 20 -20.30 14.18 -13.51
CA GLN A 20 -19.42 15.34 -13.53
C GLN A 20 -18.49 15.28 -12.32
N LYS A 21 -17.19 15.39 -12.55
CA LYS A 21 -16.19 15.48 -11.48
C LYS A 21 -16.25 16.87 -10.85
N LYS A 22 -16.34 16.92 -9.52
CA LYS A 22 -16.25 18.19 -8.76
C LYS A 22 -14.77 18.53 -8.52
N PRO A 23 -14.39 19.82 -8.50
CA PRO A 23 -13.01 20.19 -8.16
C PRO A 23 -12.69 19.80 -6.72
N LEU A 24 -11.50 19.23 -6.51
CA LEU A 24 -10.93 18.96 -5.20
C LEU A 24 -9.47 19.40 -5.19
N ALA A 25 -9.19 20.53 -4.54
CA ALA A 25 -7.82 20.93 -4.23
C ALA A 25 -7.41 20.23 -2.93
N LEU A 26 -6.46 19.30 -2.99
CA LEU A 26 -5.99 18.51 -1.86
C LEU A 26 -4.55 18.90 -1.53
N GLY A 27 -4.36 19.48 -0.34
CA GLY A 27 -3.02 19.65 0.21
C GLY A 27 -2.51 18.32 0.74
N ILE A 28 -1.25 17.98 0.48
CA ILE A 28 -0.67 16.72 0.94
C ILE A 28 0.66 16.89 1.64
N LYS A 29 0.91 16.06 2.65
CA LYS A 29 2.24 15.77 3.19
C LYS A 29 2.44 14.26 3.19
N TRP A 30 3.09 13.79 2.14
CA TRP A 30 3.28 12.37 1.85
C TRP A 30 4.73 11.93 2.06
N TYR A 31 4.97 10.61 2.06
CA TYR A 31 6.26 10.01 2.48
C TYR A 31 7.49 10.59 1.77
N ALA A 32 7.50 10.60 0.43
CA ALA A 32 8.62 11.13 -0.33
C ALA A 32 8.26 12.47 -0.98
N ASP A 33 7.21 12.47 -1.80
CA ASP A 33 6.78 13.61 -2.60
C ASP A 33 5.36 13.42 -3.17
N HIS A 34 4.89 14.39 -3.96
CA HIS A 34 3.61 14.32 -4.67
C HIS A 34 3.56 13.18 -5.71
N GLU A 35 4.68 12.82 -6.32
CA GLU A 35 4.72 11.71 -7.27
C GLU A 35 4.44 10.39 -6.56
N SER A 36 5.08 10.13 -5.43
CA SER A 36 4.87 8.94 -4.60
C SER A 36 3.44 8.81 -4.06
N PHE A 37 2.70 9.93 -3.94
CA PHE A 37 1.27 9.88 -3.63
C PHE A 37 0.44 9.27 -4.76
N LYS A 38 0.81 9.50 -6.03
CA LYS A 38 0.07 8.95 -7.19
C LYS A 38 0.05 7.42 -7.23
N TRP A 39 1.00 6.79 -6.55
CA TRP A 39 1.09 5.34 -6.45
C TRP A 39 0.07 4.74 -5.48
N CYS A 40 -0.39 5.53 -4.51
CA CYS A 40 -1.29 5.05 -3.48
C CYS A 40 -2.74 4.98 -3.96
N LEU A 41 -3.54 4.16 -3.27
CA LEU A 41 -4.96 3.96 -3.59
C LEU A 41 -5.77 5.26 -3.52
N PHE A 42 -5.37 6.21 -2.66
CA PHE A 42 -6.09 7.47 -2.51
C PHE A 42 -6.07 8.28 -3.79
N TYR A 43 -4.94 8.27 -4.52
CA TYR A 43 -4.88 8.98 -5.79
C TYR A 43 -5.85 8.38 -6.81
N ASP A 44 -5.91 7.05 -6.94
CA ASP A 44 -6.83 6.41 -7.89
C ASP A 44 -8.30 6.71 -7.53
N ILE A 45 -8.67 6.55 -6.25
CA ILE A 45 -10.05 6.78 -5.79
C ILE A 45 -10.45 8.26 -5.97
N LEU A 46 -9.60 9.18 -5.53
CA LEU A 46 -9.91 10.61 -5.56
C LEU A 46 -9.86 11.18 -6.98
N SER A 47 -8.88 10.79 -7.80
CA SER A 47 -8.82 11.25 -9.19
C SER A 47 -9.94 10.64 -10.05
N HIS A 48 -10.44 9.46 -9.70
CA HIS A 48 -11.63 8.89 -10.35
C HIS A 48 -12.89 9.72 -10.03
N GLN A 49 -13.07 10.14 -8.77
CA GLN A 49 -14.30 10.83 -8.33
C GLN A 49 -14.26 12.38 -8.48
N TYR A 50 -13.08 12.98 -8.49
CA TYR A 50 -12.88 14.43 -8.44
C TYR A 50 -11.92 14.93 -9.52
N ASP A 51 -12.05 16.21 -9.87
CA ASP A 51 -11.03 16.94 -10.61
C ASP A 51 -9.95 17.37 -9.61
N LEU A 52 -9.00 16.47 -9.40
CA LEU A 52 -8.04 16.50 -8.30
C LEU A 52 -6.85 17.42 -8.63
N THR A 53 -6.65 18.45 -7.82
CA THR A 53 -5.48 19.34 -7.86
C THR A 53 -4.64 19.15 -6.61
N LEU A 54 -3.36 18.77 -6.77
CA LEU A 54 -2.41 18.60 -5.66
C LEU A 54 -1.53 19.83 -5.43
N GLU A 55 -1.42 20.71 -6.44
CA GLU A 55 -0.57 21.91 -6.43
C GLU A 55 -1.47 23.15 -6.30
N SER A 56 -1.93 23.42 -5.08
CA SER A 56 -2.73 24.61 -4.77
C SER A 56 -2.38 25.13 -3.39
N GLU A 57 -2.19 26.45 -3.27
CA GLU A 57 -2.08 27.12 -1.96
C GLU A 57 -3.45 27.19 -1.25
N ASN A 58 -4.54 27.11 -2.02
CA ASN A 58 -5.92 27.16 -1.52
C ASN A 58 -6.56 25.77 -1.60
N TYR A 59 -6.07 24.83 -0.80
CA TYR A 59 -6.63 23.48 -0.72
C TYR A 59 -7.89 23.40 0.16
N THR A 60 -8.84 22.56 -0.24
CA THR A 60 -10.10 22.30 0.48
C THR A 60 -9.88 21.52 1.78
N CYS A 61 -8.93 20.60 1.78
CA CYS A 61 -8.53 19.81 2.93
C CYS A 61 -7.07 19.39 2.79
N PHE A 62 -6.50 18.88 3.88
CA PHE A 62 -5.11 18.49 3.97
C PHE A 62 -4.99 17.04 4.41
N LEU A 63 -4.36 16.20 3.60
CA LEU A 63 -4.08 14.79 3.92
C LEU A 63 -2.60 14.61 4.25
N SER A 64 -2.32 14.12 5.45
CA SER A 64 -0.95 13.78 5.86
C SER A 64 -0.81 12.32 6.24
N VAL A 65 0.44 11.85 6.22
CA VAL A 65 0.84 10.68 7.01
C VAL A 65 1.19 11.12 8.45
N HIS A 66 1.53 10.15 9.30
CA HIS A 66 1.97 10.42 10.68
C HIS A 66 3.17 11.39 10.72
N HIS A 67 3.09 12.40 11.61
CA HIS A 67 4.13 13.40 11.80
C HIS A 67 5.31 12.81 12.58
N ARG A 68 6.55 12.95 12.09
CA ARG A 68 7.72 12.32 12.73
C ARG A 68 8.56 13.29 13.57
N SER A 69 8.14 14.55 13.65
CA SER A 69 8.82 15.57 14.44
C SER A 69 7.86 16.60 15.03
N LEU A 70 8.35 17.39 15.99
CA LEU A 70 7.58 18.49 16.59
C LEU A 70 7.32 19.62 15.57
N GLU A 71 8.25 19.85 14.65
CA GLU A 71 8.08 20.82 13.57
C GLU A 71 6.94 20.39 12.63
N ASP A 72 6.86 19.10 12.32
CA ASP A 72 5.79 18.53 11.50
C ASP A 72 4.43 18.70 12.20
N LEU A 73 4.36 18.39 13.49
CA LEU A 73 3.15 18.59 14.29
C LEU A 73 2.75 20.08 14.32
N ALA A 74 3.69 20.98 14.60
CA ALA A 74 3.44 22.42 14.62
C ALA A 74 2.98 22.96 13.26
N PHE A 75 3.45 22.37 12.16
CA PHE A 75 2.97 22.67 10.81
C PHE A 75 1.51 22.20 10.63
N ILE A 76 1.20 20.94 10.98
CA ILE A 76 -0.15 20.38 10.85
C ILE A 76 -1.18 21.17 11.68
N LEU A 77 -0.80 21.62 12.89
CA LEU A 77 -1.66 22.43 13.75
C LEU A 77 -2.00 23.82 13.18
N LYS A 78 -1.18 24.34 12.25
CA LYS A 78 -1.42 25.63 11.58
C LYS A 78 -2.30 25.51 10.34
N ILE A 79 -2.61 24.29 9.90
CA ILE A 79 -3.46 24.07 8.74
C ILE A 79 -4.88 24.52 9.06
N PRO A 80 -5.44 25.50 8.32
CA PRO A 80 -6.73 26.10 8.66
C PRO A 80 -7.93 25.31 8.14
N THR A 81 -7.71 24.32 7.27
CA THR A 81 -8.77 23.49 6.67
C THR A 81 -8.86 22.12 7.35
N LYS A 82 -9.79 21.26 6.90
CA LYS A 82 -9.96 19.92 7.48
C LYS A 82 -8.67 19.10 7.32
N ARG A 83 -8.17 18.58 8.44
CA ARG A 83 -6.95 17.78 8.55
C ARG A 83 -7.32 16.30 8.59
N LEU A 84 -6.84 15.55 7.62
CA LEU A 84 -6.99 14.12 7.48
C LEU A 84 -5.63 13.47 7.72
N VAL A 85 -5.60 12.34 8.44
CA VAL A 85 -4.38 11.54 8.61
C VAL A 85 -4.58 10.10 8.15
N TYR A 86 -3.57 9.56 7.47
CA TYR A 86 -3.44 8.13 7.24
C TYR A 86 -2.27 7.57 8.07
N MET A 87 -2.57 6.68 9.01
CA MET A 87 -1.58 6.05 9.87
C MET A 87 -1.01 4.79 9.21
N GLY A 88 0.30 4.83 8.91
CA GLY A 88 1.06 3.65 8.49
C GLY A 88 1.83 2.97 9.63
N GLU A 89 2.08 3.69 10.73
CA GLU A 89 2.75 3.16 11.92
C GLU A 89 1.73 2.61 12.92
N ASN A 90 2.18 1.82 13.88
CA ASN A 90 1.34 1.29 14.96
C ASN A 90 1.08 2.35 16.04
N GLU A 91 0.35 3.40 15.66
CA GLU A 91 0.03 4.52 16.52
C GLU A 91 -1.45 4.89 16.43
N ARG A 92 -2.00 5.33 17.57
CA ARG A 92 -3.39 5.80 17.68
C ARG A 92 -3.49 7.23 17.16
N ILE A 93 -4.60 7.54 16.50
CA ILE A 93 -4.84 8.88 15.96
C ILE A 93 -5.20 9.85 17.09
N ASP A 94 -4.50 10.98 17.16
CA ASP A 94 -4.88 12.10 18.01
C ASP A 94 -5.90 13.00 17.30
N PHE A 95 -7.17 12.84 17.69
CA PHE A 95 -8.29 13.60 17.15
C PHE A 95 -8.40 15.04 17.68
N ASN A 96 -7.49 15.49 18.56
CA ASN A 96 -7.30 16.92 18.84
C ASN A 96 -6.48 17.60 17.74
N VAL A 97 -5.61 16.83 17.07
CA VAL A 97 -4.76 17.29 15.95
C VAL A 97 -5.46 17.10 14.61
N TYR A 98 -6.20 16.00 14.43
CA TYR A 98 -6.83 15.67 13.15
C TYR A 98 -8.35 15.67 13.24
N ASP A 99 -8.99 16.18 12.20
CA ASP A 99 -10.45 16.21 12.11
C ASP A 99 -10.98 14.82 11.70
N PHE A 100 -10.26 14.14 10.81
CA PHE A 100 -10.56 12.79 10.33
C PHE A 100 -9.31 11.89 10.32
N GLY A 101 -9.51 10.59 10.45
CA GLY A 101 -8.43 9.62 10.56
C GLY A 101 -8.69 8.30 9.85
N MET A 102 -7.62 7.72 9.31
CA MET A 102 -7.59 6.39 8.71
C MET A 102 -6.46 5.58 9.33
N GLY A 103 -6.74 4.36 9.80
CA GLY A 103 -5.72 3.52 10.43
C GLY A 103 -6.13 2.06 10.64
N PHE A 104 -5.48 1.39 11.60
CA PHE A 104 -5.63 -0.04 11.87
C PHE A 104 -6.65 -0.39 12.95
N ASP A 105 -6.92 0.59 13.81
CA ASP A 105 -7.71 0.42 15.01
C ASP A 105 -9.09 -0.15 14.72
N ASP A 106 -9.48 -1.11 15.54
CA ASP A 106 -10.87 -1.53 15.64
C ASP A 106 -11.61 -0.48 16.47
N LEU A 107 -11.97 0.63 15.80
CA LEU A 107 -12.56 1.82 16.37
C LEU A 107 -13.74 2.23 15.49
N GLU A 108 -14.88 2.48 16.11
CA GLU A 108 -16.00 3.18 15.49
C GLU A 108 -16.04 4.61 16.04
N PHE A 109 -15.88 5.61 15.16
CA PHE A 109 -15.95 7.02 15.57
C PHE A 109 -16.75 7.87 14.59
N GLY A 110 -17.94 7.37 14.24
CA GLY A 110 -18.83 8.02 13.27
C GLY A 110 -18.11 8.33 11.97
N GLU A 111 -18.35 9.53 11.43
CA GLU A 111 -17.71 9.97 10.18
C GLU A 111 -16.22 10.31 10.34
N ARG A 112 -15.70 10.43 11.58
CA ARG A 112 -14.33 10.88 11.83
C ARG A 112 -13.28 9.81 11.61
N TYR A 113 -13.66 8.54 11.55
CA TYR A 113 -12.71 7.45 11.44
C TYR A 113 -13.11 6.42 10.41
N LEU A 114 -12.15 6.04 9.57
CA LEU A 114 -12.27 4.93 8.64
C LEU A 114 -11.16 3.91 8.93
N ARG A 115 -11.55 2.67 9.26
CA ARG A 115 -10.58 1.58 9.39
C ARG A 115 -10.07 1.19 8.00
N LEU A 116 -8.81 1.49 7.72
CA LEU A 116 -8.15 1.22 6.46
C LEU A 116 -6.73 0.72 6.71
N PRO A 117 -6.55 -0.59 6.95
CA PRO A 117 -5.22 -1.14 7.23
C PRO A 117 -4.30 -1.14 6.01
N LEU A 118 -2.98 -1.02 6.23
CA LEU A 118 -1.97 -1.00 5.16
C LEU A 118 -2.01 -2.19 4.18
N TYR A 119 -2.57 -3.34 4.57
CA TYR A 119 -2.67 -4.47 3.63
C TYR A 119 -3.51 -4.12 2.40
N TYR A 120 -4.48 -3.21 2.53
CA TYR A 120 -5.33 -2.81 1.39
C TYR A 120 -4.52 -1.99 0.37
N GLN A 121 -3.65 -1.11 0.86
CA GLN A 121 -2.65 -0.43 0.02
C GLN A 121 -1.67 -1.41 -0.62
N ALA A 122 -1.23 -2.45 0.11
CA ALA A 122 -0.36 -3.48 -0.45
C ALA A 122 -1.05 -4.30 -1.55
N LEU A 123 -2.32 -4.66 -1.37
CA LEU A 123 -3.12 -5.33 -2.40
C LEU A 123 -3.27 -4.46 -3.65
N CYS A 124 -3.53 -3.16 -3.48
CA CYS A 124 -3.55 -2.20 -4.58
C CYS A 124 -2.23 -2.19 -5.35
N SER A 125 -1.10 -2.06 -4.66
CA SER A 125 0.22 -2.07 -5.31
C SER A 125 0.51 -3.40 -6.03
N LEU A 126 0.18 -4.54 -5.42
CA LEU A 126 0.34 -5.85 -6.04
C LEU A 126 -0.55 -6.00 -7.29
N ALA A 127 -1.81 -5.58 -7.21
CA ALA A 127 -2.74 -5.62 -8.34
C ALA A 127 -2.22 -4.75 -9.50
N LYS A 128 -1.78 -3.52 -9.22
CA LYS A 128 -1.17 -2.64 -10.24
C LYS A 128 0.04 -3.30 -10.91
N GLN A 129 0.93 -3.89 -10.11
CA GLN A 129 2.13 -4.54 -10.60
C GLN A 129 1.80 -5.76 -11.48
N ILE A 130 0.87 -6.61 -11.05
CA ILE A 130 0.41 -7.79 -11.80
C ILE A 130 -0.21 -7.36 -13.14
N ASN A 131 -1.07 -6.35 -13.12
CA ASN A 131 -1.76 -5.85 -14.31
C ASN A 131 -0.83 -5.11 -15.29
N ALA A 132 0.34 -4.66 -14.84
CA ALA A 132 1.34 -4.10 -15.73
C ALA A 132 1.93 -5.16 -16.69
N TYR A 133 1.84 -6.46 -16.36
CA TYR A 133 2.29 -7.56 -17.22
C TYR A 133 1.13 -8.09 -18.08
N SER A 134 1.24 -7.94 -19.41
CA SER A 134 0.28 -8.50 -20.36
C SER A 134 0.20 -10.03 -20.33
N ASN A 135 1.25 -10.70 -19.86
CA ASN A 135 1.37 -12.15 -19.77
C ASN A 135 1.31 -12.69 -18.32
N SER A 136 0.75 -11.94 -17.38
CA SER A 136 0.57 -12.39 -15.99
C SER A 136 -0.17 -13.73 -15.90
N PRO A 137 0.23 -14.65 -14.98
CA PRO A 137 -0.48 -15.89 -14.72
C PRO A 137 -1.71 -15.69 -13.81
N PHE A 138 -1.81 -14.55 -13.14
CA PHE A 138 -2.96 -14.18 -12.34
C PHE A 138 -3.94 -13.47 -13.28
N GLN A 139 -4.91 -14.22 -13.80
CA GLN A 139 -5.99 -13.65 -14.58
C GLN A 139 -6.80 -12.73 -13.68
N SER A 140 -6.68 -11.43 -13.90
CA SER A 140 -7.72 -10.50 -13.52
C SER A 140 -7.65 -9.31 -14.46
N VAL A 141 -8.57 -9.25 -15.42
CA VAL A 141 -8.69 -8.08 -16.28
C VAL A 141 -9.30 -7.00 -15.39
N LEU A 142 -8.47 -6.09 -14.86
CA LEU A 142 -8.98 -4.75 -14.57
C LEU A 142 -9.67 -4.31 -15.86
N THR A 143 -10.99 -4.15 -15.84
CA THR A 143 -11.73 -3.75 -17.04
C THR A 143 -11.14 -2.44 -17.55
N ALA A 144 -11.27 -2.15 -18.85
CA ALA A 144 -10.69 -0.95 -19.47
C ALA A 144 -11.00 0.33 -18.64
N ASP A 145 -12.21 0.39 -18.08
CA ASP A 145 -12.68 1.43 -17.15
C ASP A 145 -11.77 1.61 -15.92
N ILE A 146 -11.37 0.52 -15.26
CA ILE A 146 -10.52 0.53 -14.06
C ILE A 146 -9.06 0.84 -14.45
N SER A 147 -8.59 0.31 -15.59
CA SER A 147 -7.21 0.53 -16.06
C SER A 147 -6.91 1.98 -16.44
N SER A 148 -7.92 2.75 -16.86
CA SER A 148 -7.75 4.11 -17.38
C SER A 148 -7.43 5.16 -16.30
N HIS A 149 -7.71 4.86 -15.03
CA HIS A 149 -7.50 5.78 -13.89
C HIS A 149 -6.42 5.30 -12.91
N ILE A 150 -5.89 4.10 -13.12
CA ILE A 150 -4.81 3.56 -12.31
C ILE A 150 -3.49 4.13 -12.80
N TYR A 151 -2.79 4.83 -11.90
CA TYR A 151 -1.43 5.25 -12.19
C TYR A 151 -0.50 4.04 -12.24
N LEU A 152 0.01 3.75 -13.45
CA LEU A 152 1.07 2.76 -13.69
C LEU A 152 2.40 3.50 -13.95
N PRO A 153 3.41 3.27 -13.12
CA PRO A 153 4.66 4.02 -13.14
C PRO A 153 5.67 3.49 -14.15
N HIS A 154 5.66 2.17 -14.38
CA HIS A 154 6.62 1.45 -15.18
C HIS A 154 5.91 0.28 -15.84
N HIS A 155 6.06 0.17 -17.15
CA HIS A 155 5.70 -1.03 -17.88
C HIS A 155 6.89 -1.99 -17.86
N PRO A 156 6.70 -3.24 -17.39
CA PRO A 156 7.75 -4.24 -17.41
C PRO A 156 8.19 -4.50 -18.85
N GLN A 157 9.50 -4.55 -19.06
CA GLN A 157 10.09 -4.84 -20.37
C GLN A 157 10.14 -6.35 -20.62
N ASP A 158 10.41 -7.11 -19.56
CA ASP A 158 10.49 -8.56 -19.62
C ASP A 158 9.14 -9.22 -19.28
N PRO A 159 8.85 -10.40 -19.86
CA PRO A 159 7.69 -11.21 -19.48
C PRO A 159 7.64 -11.53 -17.98
N PHE A 160 6.43 -11.72 -17.43
CA PHE A 160 6.23 -12.08 -16.02
C PHE A 160 7.01 -13.34 -15.63
N CYS A 161 6.97 -14.40 -16.44
CA CYS A 161 7.71 -15.64 -16.21
C CYS A 161 9.24 -15.46 -16.20
N THR A 162 9.78 -14.44 -16.87
CA THR A 162 11.21 -14.12 -16.81
C THR A 162 11.55 -13.42 -15.50
N THR A 163 10.70 -12.49 -15.06
CA THR A 163 10.93 -11.70 -13.83
C THR A 163 10.65 -12.53 -12.56
N TYR A 164 9.59 -13.35 -12.58
CA TYR A 164 9.08 -14.13 -11.45
C TYR A 164 8.88 -15.61 -11.81
N PRO A 165 9.92 -16.33 -12.27
CA PRO A 165 9.78 -17.69 -12.82
C PRO A 165 9.15 -18.68 -11.85
N GLN A 166 9.50 -18.60 -10.56
CA GLN A 166 8.95 -19.52 -9.55
C GLN A 166 7.48 -19.22 -9.25
N ILE A 167 7.08 -17.95 -9.24
CA ILE A 167 5.69 -17.56 -9.01
C ILE A 167 4.84 -17.95 -10.22
N ASP A 168 5.36 -17.73 -11.43
CA ASP A 168 4.68 -18.12 -12.67
C ASP A 168 4.49 -19.64 -12.75
N GLY A 169 5.53 -20.44 -12.50
CA GLY A 169 5.42 -21.89 -12.49
C GLY A 169 4.41 -22.41 -11.46
N LEU A 170 4.32 -21.80 -10.28
CA LEU A 170 3.32 -22.17 -9.27
C LEU A 170 1.89 -21.80 -9.70
N ALA A 171 1.71 -20.63 -10.31
CA ALA A 171 0.38 -20.12 -10.67
C ALA A 171 -0.15 -20.71 -11.98
N ARG A 172 0.69 -20.80 -13.01
CA ARG A 172 0.34 -21.22 -14.37
C ARG A 172 0.49 -22.73 -14.56
N GLU A 173 1.65 -23.26 -14.17
CA GLU A 173 2.03 -24.66 -14.44
C GLU A 173 1.69 -25.60 -13.29
N GLN A 174 1.22 -25.06 -12.16
CA GLN A 174 0.94 -25.79 -10.92
C GLN A 174 2.13 -26.66 -10.49
N SER A 175 3.33 -26.09 -10.60
CA SER A 175 4.56 -26.77 -10.17
C SER A 175 4.46 -27.20 -8.70
N ASP A 176 5.17 -28.28 -8.36
CA ASP A 176 5.08 -28.88 -7.03
C ASP A 176 5.53 -27.88 -5.94
N PRO A 177 4.61 -27.39 -5.09
CA PRO A 177 4.94 -26.40 -4.07
C PRO A 177 5.81 -26.97 -2.96
N LEU A 178 6.03 -28.29 -2.91
CA LEU A 178 6.92 -28.93 -1.94
C LEU A 178 8.39 -28.93 -2.40
N LYS A 179 8.66 -28.67 -3.69
CA LYS A 179 10.02 -28.59 -4.26
C LYS A 179 10.63 -27.20 -4.08
N ARG A 180 10.77 -26.76 -2.82
CA ARG A 180 11.30 -25.44 -2.43
C ARG A 180 12.11 -25.54 -1.15
N GLY A 181 12.87 -24.47 -0.86
CA GLY A 181 13.50 -24.31 0.45
C GLY A 181 12.45 -24.20 1.57
N PHE A 182 12.89 -24.44 2.81
CA PHE A 182 12.03 -24.50 3.99
C PHE A 182 11.29 -23.18 4.26
N ALA A 183 12.01 -22.10 4.54
CA ALA A 183 11.44 -20.79 4.86
C ALA A 183 12.36 -19.65 4.43
N SER A 184 11.78 -18.47 4.25
CA SER A 184 12.50 -17.22 4.02
C SER A 184 12.18 -16.17 5.09
N PHE A 185 13.13 -15.26 5.32
CA PHE A 185 13.02 -14.16 6.26
C PHE A 185 13.56 -12.86 5.64
N VAL A 186 12.68 -11.89 5.44
CA VAL A 186 13.02 -10.60 4.81
C VAL A 186 12.60 -9.46 5.72
N ALA A 187 13.55 -8.95 6.50
CA ALA A 187 13.37 -7.77 7.34
C ALA A 187 14.67 -6.97 7.50
N SER A 188 14.55 -5.65 7.51
CA SER A 188 15.70 -4.73 7.66
C SER A 188 15.64 -3.85 8.91
N ASN A 189 14.44 -3.59 9.47
CA ASN A 189 14.33 -2.86 10.74
C ASN A 189 14.68 -3.80 11.91
N PRO A 190 15.73 -3.55 12.70
CA PRO A 190 16.15 -4.42 13.78
C PRO A 190 15.22 -4.41 15.00
N ASN A 191 14.43 -3.35 15.18
CA ASN A 191 13.71 -3.04 16.41
C ASN A 191 12.38 -3.82 16.51
N ALA A 192 12.47 -5.15 16.46
CA ALA A 192 11.32 -6.06 16.62
C ALA A 192 11.76 -7.33 17.36
N PRO A 193 11.94 -7.27 18.68
CA PRO A 193 12.55 -8.36 19.46
C PRO A 193 11.81 -9.69 19.34
N VAL A 194 10.47 -9.67 19.35
CA VAL A 194 9.64 -10.90 19.20
C VAL A 194 9.87 -11.56 17.85
N ARG A 195 9.86 -10.78 16.76
CA ARG A 195 10.11 -11.28 15.39
C ARG A 195 11.53 -11.86 15.27
N ASN A 196 12.52 -11.19 15.85
CA ASN A 196 13.92 -11.62 15.80
C ASN A 196 14.16 -12.89 16.65
N ALA A 197 13.56 -12.97 17.83
CA ALA A 197 13.61 -14.17 18.67
C ALA A 197 12.98 -15.38 17.94
N PHE A 198 11.80 -15.19 17.34
CA PHE A 198 11.16 -16.25 16.55
C PHE A 198 12.03 -16.71 15.38
N TYR A 199 12.71 -15.78 14.69
CA TYR A 199 13.66 -16.15 13.62
C TYR A 199 14.80 -17.02 14.14
N GLN A 200 15.36 -16.74 15.33
CA GLN A 200 16.44 -17.55 15.90
C GLN A 200 15.98 -18.96 16.26
N GLU A 201 14.81 -19.09 16.89
CA GLU A 201 14.22 -20.41 17.17
C GLU A 201 13.96 -21.21 15.89
N LEU A 202 13.40 -20.57 14.86
CA LEU A 202 13.12 -21.22 13.59
C LEU A 202 14.39 -21.62 12.83
N LYS A 203 15.41 -20.75 12.84
CA LYS A 203 16.74 -21.01 12.25
C LYS A 203 17.45 -22.16 12.96
N HIS A 204 17.29 -22.29 14.28
CA HIS A 204 17.85 -23.40 15.06
C HIS A 204 17.19 -24.74 14.69
N TYR A 205 15.88 -24.73 14.45
CA TYR A 205 15.14 -25.92 14.02
C TYR A 205 15.50 -26.36 12.60
N HIS A 206 15.59 -25.43 11.64
CA HIS A 206 15.94 -25.74 10.24
C HIS A 206 16.47 -24.48 9.52
N PRO A 207 17.39 -24.60 8.55
CA PRO A 207 17.87 -23.45 7.76
C PRO A 207 16.75 -22.57 7.18
N VAL A 208 16.84 -21.25 7.45
CA VAL A 208 15.94 -20.19 6.95
C VAL A 208 16.73 -19.23 6.07
N ALA A 209 16.29 -19.02 4.83
CA ALA A 209 16.94 -18.11 3.90
C ALA A 209 16.69 -16.64 4.29
N GLY A 210 17.75 -15.85 4.47
CA GLY A 210 17.63 -14.42 4.74
C GLY A 210 17.69 -13.58 3.46
N GLY A 211 16.84 -12.56 3.33
CA GLY A 211 16.90 -11.59 2.23
C GLY A 211 16.91 -10.11 2.67
N GLY A 212 16.74 -9.83 3.96
CA GLY A 212 16.73 -8.47 4.51
C GLY A 212 18.10 -8.03 5.07
N GLY A 213 18.37 -6.73 5.09
CA GLY A 213 19.71 -6.19 5.37
C GLY A 213 20.24 -6.43 6.78
N TYR A 214 19.37 -6.68 7.76
CA TYR A 214 19.79 -6.80 9.17
C TYR A 214 20.31 -8.20 9.52
N LEU A 215 19.54 -9.26 9.30
CA LEU A 215 19.95 -10.62 9.72
C LEU A 215 20.81 -11.37 8.70
N THR A 216 20.88 -10.90 7.45
CA THR A 216 21.74 -11.53 6.42
C THR A 216 23.20 -11.10 6.50
N ARG A 217 23.48 -9.89 7.00
CA ARG A 217 24.83 -9.31 7.05
C ARG A 217 25.53 -9.49 8.39
N SER A 218 24.76 -9.66 9.47
CA SER A 218 25.34 -9.69 10.83
C SER A 218 26.01 -11.00 11.22
N GLY A 219 25.90 -12.07 10.42
CA GLY A 219 26.60 -13.33 10.71
C GLY A 219 26.30 -13.93 12.08
N ILE A 220 25.13 -13.61 12.66
CA ILE A 220 24.58 -14.22 13.89
C ILE A 220 23.62 -15.33 13.47
#